data_AF-A0A0A2FB55-F1
#
_entry.id   AF-A0A0A2FB55-F1
#
_cell.length_a   1.000
_cell.length_b   1.000
_cell.length_c   1.000
_cell.angle_alpha   90.00
_cell.angle_beta   90.00
_cell.angle_gamma   90.00
#
_symmetry.space_group_name_H-M   'P 1'
#
loop_
_entity.id
_entity.type
_entity.pdbx_description
1 polymer ?
#
loop_
_entity_poly.entity_id
_entity_poly.type
_entity_poly.pdbx_seq_one_letter_code
_entity_poly.pdbx_strand_id
1 'polypeptide(L)'
;MEQRGGEVIARMAHPMNTYESCSYQTRGNSILIKIEYKKCTTELKFYAIGDIFYNLEVLSDTDFYPPFRAVQNIKSILYTMMENEFPETIVAIEDKIGTKIREMDGKQLACMAFTLAWLNYKY
;
A
#
# COMPACT_ATOMS: atom_id res chain seq x y z
N MET A 1 -16.01 -6.55 1.55
CA MET A 1 -15.83 -5.27 0.84
C MET A 1 -14.75 -4.43 1.50
N GLU A 2 -14.77 -4.27 2.83
CA GLU A 2 -13.55 -4.07 3.63
C GLU A 2 -12.47 -5.06 3.17
N GLN A 3 -12.82 -6.35 2.99
CA GLN A 3 -11.99 -7.37 2.37
C GLN A 3 -11.22 -6.96 1.09
N ARG A 4 -11.74 -6.08 0.22
CA ARG A 4 -11.01 -5.65 -0.99
C ARG A 4 -9.87 -4.70 -0.66
N GLY A 5 -10.09 -3.76 0.26
CA GLY A 5 -9.06 -2.81 0.69
C GLY A 5 -7.90 -3.53 1.37
N GLY A 6 -8.19 -4.44 2.32
CA GLY A 6 -7.14 -5.22 2.97
C GLY A 6 -6.57 -6.33 2.11
N GLU A 7 -7.28 -6.86 1.10
CA GLU A 7 -6.63 -7.74 0.12
C GLU A 7 -5.63 -6.96 -0.74
N VAL A 8 -5.96 -5.74 -1.17
CA VAL A 8 -5.01 -4.86 -1.87
C VAL A 8 -3.79 -4.61 -0.99
N ILE A 9 -4.01 -4.20 0.27
CA ILE A 9 -2.91 -3.97 1.21
C ILE A 9 -2.13 -5.25 1.50
N ALA A 10 -2.80 -6.41 1.59
CA ALA A 10 -2.16 -7.69 1.82
C ALA A 10 -1.20 -8.04 0.69
N ARG A 11 -1.65 -7.87 -0.56
CA ARG A 11 -0.83 -8.07 -1.77
C ARG A 11 0.32 -7.07 -1.88
N MET A 12 0.19 -5.88 -1.32
CA MET A 12 1.28 -4.90 -1.27
C MET A 12 2.29 -5.18 -0.16
N ALA A 13 1.81 -5.56 1.04
CA ALA A 13 2.65 -5.88 2.19
C ALA A 13 3.51 -7.10 1.90
N HIS A 14 2.91 -8.21 1.44
CA HIS A 14 3.59 -9.46 1.14
C HIS A 14 3.06 -10.09 -0.16
N PRO A 15 3.52 -9.63 -1.34
CA PRO A 15 3.00 -10.09 -2.64
C PRO A 15 3.19 -11.59 -2.90
N MET A 16 4.15 -12.21 -2.21
CA MET A 16 4.47 -13.64 -2.38
C MET A 16 3.75 -14.54 -1.37
N ASN A 17 3.06 -13.96 -0.38
CA ASN A 17 2.30 -14.74 0.58
C ASN A 17 0.85 -14.93 0.13
N THR A 18 0.29 -16.09 0.47
CA THR A 18 -1.11 -16.40 0.22
C THR A 18 -1.98 -15.73 1.27
N TYR A 19 -2.73 -14.71 0.86
CA TYR A 19 -3.75 -14.05 1.67
C TYR A 19 -4.85 -15.02 2.08
N GLU A 20 -5.26 -14.99 3.35
CA GLU A 20 -6.39 -15.78 3.87
C GLU A 20 -7.54 -14.88 4.32
N SER A 21 -7.24 -13.89 5.18
CA SER A 21 -8.27 -12.98 5.68
C SER A 21 -7.68 -11.66 6.16
N CYS A 22 -8.57 -10.70 6.42
CA CYS A 22 -8.23 -9.46 7.09
C CYS A 22 -9.36 -9.02 8.01
N SER A 23 -9.01 -8.28 9.05
CA SER A 23 -9.95 -7.62 9.95
C SER A 23 -9.54 -6.17 10.17
N TYR A 24 -10.54 -5.34 10.50
CA TYR A 24 -10.39 -3.90 10.59
C TYR A 24 -10.89 -3.42 11.95
N GLN A 25 -10.21 -2.42 12.49
CA GLN A 25 -10.71 -1.66 13.61
C GLN A 25 -10.43 -0.18 13.41
N THR A 26 -11.50 0.60 13.21
CA THR A 26 -11.42 2.06 13.14
C THR A 26 -11.24 2.65 14.53
N ARG A 27 -10.23 3.50 14.71
CA ARG A 27 -9.97 4.22 15.97
C ARG A 27 -9.66 5.69 15.67
N GLY A 28 -10.64 6.55 15.90
CA GLY A 28 -10.51 7.99 15.61
C GLY A 28 -10.14 8.23 14.16
N ASN A 29 -8.98 8.86 13.92
CA ASN A 29 -8.43 9.14 12.60
C ASN A 29 -7.50 8.03 12.06
N SER A 30 -7.63 6.80 12.56
CA SER A 30 -6.80 5.68 12.14
C SER A 30 -7.61 4.41 11.90
N ILE A 31 -7.08 3.54 11.04
CA ILE A 31 -7.62 2.20 10.78
C ILE A 31 -6.51 1.20 11.11
N LEU A 32 -6.80 0.32 12.05
CA LEU A 32 -5.98 -0.86 12.31
C LEU A 32 -6.42 -1.96 11.36
N ILE A 33 -5.46 -2.59 10.70
CA ILE A 33 -5.68 -3.71 9.78
C ILE A 33 -4.83 -4.86 10.27
N LYS A 34 -5.47 -5.99 10.57
CA LYS A 34 -4.77 -7.25 10.82
C LYS A 34 -4.98 -8.15 9.61
N ILE A 35 -3.88 -8.61 9.02
CA ILE A 35 -3.86 -9.44 7.83
C ILE A 35 -3.33 -10.82 8.22
N GLU A 36 -4.12 -11.84 7.93
CA GLU A 36 -3.73 -13.24 8.11
C GLU A 36 -3.35 -13.81 6.74
N TYR A 37 -2.12 -14.31 6.66
CA TYR A 37 -1.63 -15.10 5.55
C TYR A 37 -1.43 -16.54 6.01
N LYS A 38 -1.31 -17.46 5.05
CA LYS A 38 -1.08 -18.88 5.35
C LYS A 38 0.17 -19.17 6.21
N LYS A 39 1.15 -18.27 6.22
CA LYS A 39 2.46 -18.47 6.89
C LYS A 39 2.84 -17.37 7.88
N CYS A 40 2.13 -16.26 7.89
CA CYS A 40 2.49 -15.11 8.71
C CYS A 40 1.27 -14.22 8.97
N THR A 41 1.43 -13.32 9.92
CA THR A 41 0.43 -12.33 10.30
C THR A 41 1.10 -10.96 10.28
N THR A 42 0.41 -9.97 9.71
CA THR A 42 0.87 -8.59 9.67
C THR A 42 -0.19 -7.67 10.27
N GLU A 43 0.21 -6.83 11.22
CA GLU A 43 -0.64 -5.81 11.81
C GLU A 43 -0.16 -4.42 11.42
N LEU A 44 -1.10 -3.63 10.91
CA LEU A 44 -0.86 -2.33 10.30
C LEU A 44 -1.75 -1.29 10.94
N LYS A 45 -1.26 -0.05 11.00
CA LYS A 45 -2.03 1.12 11.38
C LYS A 45 -1.91 2.18 10.31
N PHE A 46 -3.02 2.46 9.64
CA PHE A 46 -3.14 3.56 8.69
C PHE A 46 -3.67 4.80 9.40
N TYR A 47 -3.02 5.94 9.17
CA TYR A 47 -3.48 7.24 9.65
C TYR A 47 -4.15 7.99 8.51
N ALA A 48 -5.29 8.62 8.78
CA ALA A 48 -6.09 9.33 7.81
C ALA A 48 -6.38 10.78 8.24
N ILE A 49 -6.53 11.67 7.25
CA ILE A 49 -7.10 13.01 7.39
C ILE A 49 -8.24 13.09 6.37
N GLY A 50 -9.49 13.10 6.86
CA GLY A 50 -10.65 12.94 5.99
C GLY A 50 -10.65 11.55 5.32
N ASP A 51 -10.78 11.52 3.99
CA ASP A 51 -10.75 10.27 3.20
C ASP A 51 -9.34 9.91 2.68
N ILE A 52 -8.29 10.64 3.11
CA ILE A 52 -6.92 10.47 2.61
C ILE A 52 -6.06 9.78 3.68
N PHE A 53 -5.46 8.64 3.33
CA PHE A 53 -4.46 7.97 4.16
C PHE A 53 -3.07 8.52 3.84
N TYR A 54 -2.35 9.00 4.86
CA TYR A 54 -1.09 9.73 4.67
C TYR A 54 0.11 9.09 5.38
N ASN A 55 -0.13 8.16 6.30
CA ASN A 55 0.93 7.46 7.00
C ASN A 55 0.52 6.03 7.34
N LEU A 56 1.52 5.17 7.44
CA LEU A 56 1.38 3.75 7.71
C LEU A 56 2.47 3.27 8.68
N GLU A 57 2.03 2.65 9.75
CA GLU A 57 2.89 2.01 10.75
C GLU A 57 2.68 0.49 10.71
N VAL A 58 3.79 -0.26 10.75
CA VAL A 58 3.77 -1.72 10.92
C VAL A 58 3.88 -1.96 12.42
N LEU A 59 2.81 -2.46 13.02
CA LEU A 59 2.75 -2.70 14.47
C LEU A 59 3.40 -4.04 14.82
N SER A 60 3.13 -5.06 14.01
CA SER A 60 3.75 -6.37 14.12
C SER A 60 3.79 -7.05 12.75
N ASP A 61 4.79 -7.89 12.54
CA ASP A 61 4.91 -8.74 11.36
C ASP A 61 5.69 -10.00 11.74
N THR A 62 5.17 -11.16 11.39
CA THR A 62 5.81 -12.45 11.70
C THR A 62 6.54 -13.05 10.51
N ASP A 63 6.62 -12.34 9.37
CA ASP A 63 7.39 -12.78 8.22
C ASP A 63 8.87 -12.45 8.39
N PHE A 64 9.72 -13.19 7.68
CA PHE A 64 11.15 -12.88 7.61
C PHE A 64 11.42 -11.67 6.70
N TYR A 65 10.65 -11.52 5.62
CA TYR A 65 10.86 -10.43 4.67
C TYR A 65 10.09 -9.19 5.10
N PRO A 66 10.68 -7.98 5.14
CA PRO A 66 9.97 -6.79 5.62
C PRO A 66 8.73 -6.44 4.77
N PRO A 67 7.59 -6.08 5.38
CA PRO A 67 6.40 -5.65 4.67
C PRO A 67 6.67 -4.48 3.73
N PHE A 68 6.03 -4.49 2.56
CA PHE A 68 6.10 -3.46 1.51
C PHE A 68 7.47 -3.30 0.84
N ARG A 69 8.51 -4.00 1.29
CA ARG A 69 9.83 -3.90 0.66
C ARG A 69 9.85 -4.52 -0.73
N ALA A 70 9.08 -5.58 -0.95
CA ALA A 70 8.99 -6.24 -2.25
C ALA A 70 8.31 -5.32 -3.28
N VAL A 71 7.21 -4.65 -2.90
CA VAL A 71 6.55 -3.69 -3.80
C VAL A 71 7.45 -2.49 -4.09
N GLN A 72 8.24 -2.01 -3.12
CA GLN A 72 9.21 -0.95 -3.36
C GLN A 72 10.29 -1.37 -4.36
N ASN A 73 10.80 -2.60 -4.28
CA ASN A 73 11.79 -3.11 -5.23
C ASN A 73 11.20 -3.24 -6.63
N ILE A 74 9.98 -3.80 -6.75
CA ILE A 74 9.27 -3.91 -8.03
C ILE A 74 9.03 -2.52 -8.63
N LYS A 75 8.57 -1.56 -7.82
CA LYS A 75 8.39 -0.16 -8.24
C LYS A 75 9.69 0.42 -8.79
N SER A 76 10.82 0.22 -8.11
CA SER A 76 12.11 0.74 -8.57
C SER A 76 12.52 0.16 -9.93
N ILE A 77 12.32 -1.15 -10.14
CA ILE A 77 12.61 -1.81 -11.43
C ILE A 77 11.69 -1.26 -12.53
N LEU A 78 10.38 -1.21 -12.27
CA LEU A 78 9.39 -0.70 -13.22
C LEU A 78 9.65 0.76 -13.57
N TYR A 79 9.99 1.59 -12.57
CA TYR A 79 10.32 2.99 -12.79
C TYR A 79 11.53 3.12 -13.72
N THR A 80 12.61 2.36 -13.52
CA THR A 80 13.78 2.40 -14.42
C THR A 80 13.44 2.00 -15.85
N MET A 81 12.59 0.98 -16.05
CA MET A 81 12.15 0.59 -17.40
C MET A 81 11.31 1.69 -18.06
N MET A 82 10.33 2.23 -17.33
CA MET A 82 9.45 3.28 -17.82
C MET A 82 10.19 4.61 -18.05
N GLU A 83 11.19 4.94 -17.26
CA GLU A 83 12.00 6.16 -17.44
C GLU A 83 12.81 6.12 -18.74
N ASN A 84 13.25 4.92 -19.15
CA ASN A 84 13.98 4.72 -20.39
C ASN A 84 13.05 4.68 -21.62
N GLU A 85 11.88 4.06 -21.51
CA GLU A 85 10.98 3.83 -22.65
C GLU A 85 9.90 4.91 -22.82
N PHE A 86 9.43 5.51 -21.71
CA PHE A 86 8.27 6.41 -21.67
C PHE A 86 8.44 7.59 -20.69
N PRO A 87 9.51 8.40 -20.82
CA PRO A 87 9.81 9.47 -19.86
C PRO A 87 8.68 10.51 -19.73
N GLU A 88 8.03 10.88 -20.83
CA GLU A 88 6.92 11.85 -20.83
C GLU A 88 5.70 11.34 -20.05
N THR A 89 5.44 10.02 -20.13
CA THR A 89 4.33 9.38 -19.42
C THR A 89 4.56 9.41 -17.91
N ILE A 90 5.79 9.17 -17.44
CA ILE A 90 6.11 9.28 -16.00
C ILE A 90 5.86 10.70 -15.52
N VAL A 91 6.37 11.71 -16.23
CA VAL A 91 6.19 13.12 -15.84
C VAL A 91 4.71 13.47 -15.73
N ALA A 92 3.90 13.07 -16.72
CA ALA A 92 2.46 13.32 -16.69
C ALA A 92 1.75 12.63 -15.52
N ILE A 93 2.20 11.43 -15.11
CA ILE A 93 1.65 10.74 -13.92
C ILE A 93 2.08 11.46 -12.64
N GLU A 94 3.36 11.80 -12.50
CA GLU A 94 3.89 12.49 -11.33
C GLU A 94 3.26 13.87 -11.12
N ASP A 95 3.01 14.62 -12.21
CA ASP A 95 2.32 15.91 -12.16
C ASP A 95 0.88 15.77 -11.68
N LYS A 96 0.18 14.68 -12.06
CA LYS A 96 -1.18 14.39 -11.60
C LYS A 96 -1.23 13.99 -10.13
N ILE A 97 -0.23 13.23 -9.66
CA ILE A 97 -0.18 12.76 -8.26
C ILE A 97 0.41 13.84 -7.35
N GLY A 98 1.19 14.78 -7.88
CA GLY A 98 1.86 15.84 -7.13
C GLY A 98 3.08 15.35 -6.35
N THR A 99 3.64 14.19 -6.71
CA THR A 99 4.81 13.60 -6.06
C THR A 99 5.63 12.79 -7.06
N LYS A 100 6.92 12.64 -6.79
CA LYS A 100 7.80 11.79 -7.59
C LYS A 100 7.60 10.32 -7.21
N ILE A 101 7.25 9.47 -8.18
CA ILE A 101 7.07 8.02 -7.96
C ILE A 101 8.38 7.41 -7.49
N ARG A 102 9.50 7.91 -8.01
CA ARG A 102 10.84 7.47 -7.61
C ARG A 102 11.09 7.63 -6.11
N GLU A 103 10.54 8.67 -5.50
CA GLU A 103 10.76 9.03 -4.09
C GLU A 103 9.84 8.27 -3.14
N MET A 104 8.73 7.71 -3.64
CA MET A 104 7.81 6.94 -2.80
C MET A 104 8.40 5.60 -2.35
N ASP A 105 8.39 5.36 -1.04
CA ASP A 105 8.65 4.04 -0.48
C ASP A 105 7.42 3.12 -0.57
N GLY A 106 7.59 1.85 -0.19
CA GLY A 106 6.49 0.88 -0.26
C GLY A 106 5.28 1.23 0.62
N LYS A 107 5.49 1.94 1.74
CA LYS A 107 4.42 2.34 2.66
C LYS A 107 3.62 3.52 2.11
N GLN A 108 4.29 4.49 1.50
CA GLN A 108 3.66 5.63 0.83
C GLN A 108 2.82 5.16 -0.37
N LEU A 109 3.33 4.20 -1.15
CA LEU A 109 2.55 3.55 -2.19
C LEU A 109 1.31 2.85 -1.63
N ALA A 110 1.45 2.15 -0.50
CA ALA A 110 0.31 1.49 0.14
C ALA A 110 -0.75 2.49 0.62
N CYS A 111 -0.35 3.63 1.18
CA CYS A 111 -1.27 4.71 1.56
C CYS A 111 -2.04 5.25 0.36
N MET A 112 -1.36 5.46 -0.78
CA MET A 112 -2.00 5.91 -2.02
C MET A 112 -3.00 4.87 -2.54
N ALA A 113 -2.59 3.60 -2.64
CA ALA A 113 -3.46 2.52 -3.10
C ALA A 113 -4.69 2.34 -2.18
N PHE A 114 -4.50 2.45 -0.87
CA PHE A 114 -5.58 2.34 0.09
C PHE A 114 -6.57 3.51 0.00
N THR A 115 -6.05 4.73 -0.19
CA THR A 115 -6.88 5.93 -0.44
C THR A 115 -7.74 5.76 -1.68
N LEU A 116 -7.17 5.31 -2.79
CA LEU A 116 -7.92 5.08 -4.03
C LEU A 116 -9.00 3.99 -3.86
N ALA A 117 -8.66 2.88 -3.19
CA ALA A 117 -9.61 1.82 -2.89
C ALA A 117 -10.76 2.30 -2.00
N TRP A 118 -10.47 3.19 -1.04
CA TRP A 118 -11.46 3.78 -0.14
C TRP A 118 -12.38 4.76 -0.85
N LEU A 119 -11.84 5.65 -1.68
CA LEU A 119 -12.63 6.62 -2.46
C LEU A 119 -13.57 5.91 -3.43
N ASN A 120 -13.09 4.89 -4.15
CA ASN A 120 -13.92 4.08 -5.07
C ASN A 120 -14.97 3.22 -4.36
N TYR A 121 -14.88 3.05 -3.04
CA TYR A 121 -15.94 2.44 -2.24
C TYR A 121 -17.02 3.45 -1.86
N LYS A 122 -16.62 4.70 -1.59
CA LYS A 122 -17.50 5.76 -1.07
C LYS A 122 -18.30 6.47 -2.17
N TYR A 123 -17.75 6.58 -3.37
CA TYR A 123 -18.31 7.28 -4.53
C TYR A 123 -18.50 6.31 -5.71
#